data_AF-A0A1I7BUK3-F1
#
_entry.id   AF-A0A1I7BUK3-F1
#
_cell.length_a   1.000
_cell.length_b   1.000
_cell.length_c   1.000
_cell.angle_alpha   90.00
_cell.angle_beta   90.00
_cell.angle_gamma   90.00
#
_symmetry.space_group_name_H-M   'P 1'
#
loop_
_entity.id
_entity.type
_entity.pdbx_description
1 polymer ?
#
loop_
_entity_poly.entity_id
_entity_poly.type
_entity_poly.pdbx_seq_one_letter_code
_entity_poly.pdbx_strand_id
1 'polypeptide(L)'
;MNYKIGEKVTFMSEAGYAVIQSFKDANTVIIQDETGFNRDYPISELVKIQSENYAGGGYADKDNIEYEAEIKHTIKEQRLDFDTTDKQQVWEIDLHMHEIVEDDSAYDGGAKLRKQVREFKAFYKNARKNHIRKIIAIHGVGEGILKNEIRTYLDTQEFLEYYDADYREYGKGATAVELQYK
;
A
#
# COMPACT_ATOMS: atom_id res chain seq x y z
N MET A 1 3.13 -15.73 -15.06
CA MET A 1 4.43 -15.13 -14.66
C MET A 1 5.52 -16.12 -14.99
N ASN A 2 6.59 -15.70 -15.68
CA ASN A 2 7.68 -16.61 -16.10
C ASN A 2 8.82 -16.56 -15.08
N TYR A 3 9.15 -17.66 -14.40
CA TYR A 3 10.26 -17.75 -13.43
C TYR A 3 11.56 -18.27 -14.08
N LYS A 4 12.72 -17.99 -13.48
CA LYS A 4 14.04 -18.48 -13.92
C LYS A 4 14.85 -19.06 -12.75
N ILE A 5 15.74 -19.99 -13.06
CA ILE A 5 16.71 -20.54 -12.10
C ILE A 5 17.63 -19.42 -11.61
N GLY A 6 17.91 -19.38 -10.32
CA GLY A 6 18.71 -18.36 -9.64
C GLY A 6 17.91 -17.12 -9.20
N GLU A 7 16.61 -17.05 -9.48
CA GLU A 7 15.77 -15.94 -9.02
C GLU A 7 15.43 -16.07 -7.53
N LYS A 8 15.54 -14.95 -6.81
CA LYS A 8 15.09 -14.83 -5.43
C LYS A 8 13.57 -14.65 -5.42
N VAL A 9 12.88 -15.46 -4.63
CA VAL A 9 11.43 -15.49 -4.48
C VAL A 9 11.04 -15.47 -3.00
N THR A 10 9.81 -15.08 -2.72
CA THR A 10 9.18 -15.16 -1.40
C THR A 10 7.83 -15.88 -1.54
N PHE A 11 7.23 -16.23 -0.41
CA PHE A 11 6.06 -17.10 -0.34
C PHE A 11 4.78 -16.28 -0.15
N MET A 12 3.67 -16.74 -0.75
CA MET A 12 2.37 -16.10 -0.57
C MET A 12 1.79 -16.27 0.84
N SER A 13 2.09 -17.39 1.50
CA SER A 13 1.46 -17.80 2.76
C SER A 13 2.43 -17.92 3.93
N GLU A 14 3.74 -17.81 3.68
CA GLU A 14 4.80 -18.00 4.68
C GLU A 14 5.77 -16.81 4.65
N ALA A 15 6.38 -16.51 5.79
CA ALA A 15 7.44 -15.50 5.86
C ALA A 15 8.78 -16.12 5.45
N GLY A 16 9.60 -15.36 4.71
CA GLY A 16 10.94 -15.78 4.30
C GLY A 16 11.18 -15.60 2.80
N TYR A 17 12.39 -15.97 2.37
CA TYR A 17 12.76 -16.00 0.95
C TYR A 17 13.50 -17.30 0.60
N ALA A 18 13.51 -17.58 -0.70
CA ALA A 18 14.21 -18.71 -1.27
C ALA A 18 14.75 -18.38 -2.66
N VAL A 19 15.64 -19.24 -3.18
CA VAL A 19 16.20 -19.12 -4.53
C VAL A 19 15.75 -20.32 -5.36
N ILE A 20 15.27 -20.08 -6.58
CA ILE A 20 14.86 -21.17 -7.49
C ILE A 20 16.12 -21.94 -7.93
N GLN A 21 16.16 -23.24 -7.64
CA GLN A 21 17.25 -24.14 -8.04
C GLN A 21 16.93 -24.88 -9.34
N SER A 22 15.70 -25.35 -9.52
CA SER A 22 15.29 -26.07 -10.73
C SER A 22 13.77 -26.14 -10.89
N PHE A 23 13.31 -26.56 -12.08
CA PHE A 23 11.90 -26.81 -12.38
C PHE A 23 11.67 -28.32 -12.40
N LYS A 24 10.74 -28.80 -11.58
CA LYS A 24 10.38 -30.23 -11.53
C LYS A 24 9.38 -30.57 -12.64
N ASP A 25 8.42 -29.66 -12.87
CA ASP A 25 7.41 -29.74 -13.91
C ASP A 25 6.88 -28.34 -14.25
N ALA A 26 5.80 -28.25 -15.03
CA ALA A 26 5.23 -26.98 -15.48
C ALA A 26 4.62 -26.12 -14.35
N ASN A 27 4.32 -26.69 -13.18
CA ASN A 27 3.65 -26.01 -12.08
C ASN A 27 4.42 -26.07 -10.75
N THR A 28 5.52 -26.82 -10.69
CA THR A 28 6.31 -27.06 -9.47
C THR A 28 7.78 -26.72 -9.68
N VAL A 29 8.35 -25.95 -8.75
CA VAL A 29 9.77 -25.61 -8.70
C VAL A 29 10.42 -26.14 -7.43
N ILE A 30 11.72 -26.43 -7.54
CA ILE A 30 12.57 -26.70 -6.39
C ILE A 30 13.24 -25.39 -6.01
N ILE A 31 13.03 -24.97 -4.78
CA ILE A 31 13.59 -23.76 -4.20
C ILE A 31 14.53 -24.13 -3.05
N GLN A 32 15.51 -23.28 -2.77
CA GLN A 32 16.39 -23.38 -1.61
C GLN A 32 16.13 -22.22 -0.65
N ASP A 33 15.76 -22.50 0.58
CA ASP A 33 15.53 -21.49 1.62
C ASP A 33 16.83 -20.91 2.19
N GLU A 34 16.71 -19.95 3.12
CA GLU A 34 17.83 -19.30 3.80
C GLU A 34 18.72 -20.26 4.60
N THR A 35 18.18 -21.41 4.99
CA THR A 35 18.87 -22.44 5.78
C THR A 35 19.58 -23.47 4.91
N GLY A 36 19.45 -23.36 3.59
CA GLY A 36 20.12 -24.22 2.61
C GLY A 36 19.36 -25.49 2.27
N PHE A 37 18.12 -25.66 2.74
CA PHE A 37 17.29 -26.83 2.44
C PHE A 37 16.50 -26.63 1.16
N ASN A 38 16.41 -27.70 0.37
CA ASN A 38 15.63 -27.71 -0.88
C ASN A 38 14.20 -28.20 -0.62
N ARG A 39 13.21 -27.45 -1.09
CA ARG A 39 11.78 -27.78 -0.96
C ARG A 39 11.07 -27.64 -2.31
N ASP A 40 10.11 -28.53 -2.56
CA ASP A 40 9.22 -28.44 -3.71
C ASP A 40 8.10 -27.45 -3.39
N TYR A 41 7.91 -26.43 -4.24
CA TYR A 41 6.85 -25.44 -4.10
C TYR A 41 6.09 -25.25 -5.41
N PRO A 42 4.75 -25.07 -5.34
CA PRO A 42 3.98 -24.70 -6.50
C PRO A 42 4.30 -23.27 -6.93
N ILE A 43 4.45 -23.07 -8.23
CA ILE A 43 4.75 -21.77 -8.85
C ILE A 43 3.72 -20.71 -8.46
N SER A 44 2.46 -21.12 -8.23
CA SER A 44 1.36 -20.25 -7.82
C SER A 44 1.49 -19.69 -6.41
N GLU A 45 2.33 -20.26 -5.55
CA GLU A 45 2.55 -19.80 -4.16
C GLU A 45 3.83 -18.97 -4.01
N LEU A 46 4.55 -18.74 -5.10
CA LEU A 46 5.79 -17.97 -5.11
C LEU A 46 5.56 -16.58 -5.70
N VAL A 47 6.40 -15.64 -5.28
CA VAL A 47 6.44 -14.25 -5.77
C VAL A 47 7.90 -13.84 -5.96
N LYS A 48 8.25 -13.21 -7.08
CA LYS A 48 9.63 -12.77 -7.36
C LYS A 48 10.04 -11.57 -6.50
N ILE A 49 11.29 -11.56 -6.06
CA ILE A 49 11.95 -10.43 -5.40
C ILE A 49 12.88 -9.77 -6.42
N GLN A 50 12.55 -8.57 -6.90
CA GLN A 50 13.49 -7.72 -7.64
C GLN A 50 14.09 -6.70 -6.67
N SER A 51 15.41 -6.72 -6.57
CA SER A 51 16.17 -5.88 -5.64
C SER A 51 16.15 -4.43 -6.07
N GLU A 52 15.51 -3.57 -5.27
CA GLU A 52 16.14 -2.44 -4.60
C GLU A 52 15.18 -1.93 -3.50
N ASN A 53 15.66 -1.98 -2.25
CA ASN A 53 15.03 -1.47 -1.02
C ASN A 53 13.82 -2.24 -0.47
N TYR A 54 14.07 -3.29 0.32
CA TYR A 54 13.32 -3.56 1.55
C TYR A 54 14.17 -4.40 2.51
N ALA A 55 14.65 -3.77 3.58
CA ALA A 55 15.05 -4.43 4.82
C ALA A 55 13.92 -4.20 5.83
N GLY A 56 13.14 -5.25 6.11
CA GLY A 56 12.04 -5.20 7.06
C GLY A 56 10.98 -6.22 6.70
N GLY A 57 10.88 -7.30 7.49
CA GLY A 57 10.13 -8.49 7.14
C GLY A 57 8.60 -8.32 7.13
N GLY A 58 7.95 -9.16 6.34
CA GLY A 58 6.52 -9.45 6.45
C GLY A 58 5.73 -9.22 5.17
N TYR A 59 5.51 -10.33 4.44
CA TYR A 59 4.62 -10.48 3.28
C TYR A 59 5.03 -9.74 2.00
N ALA A 60 5.24 -10.54 0.95
CA ALA A 60 5.52 -10.11 -0.41
C ALA A 60 4.58 -8.97 -0.85
N ASP A 61 5.11 -7.75 -0.88
CA ASP A 61 4.43 -6.56 -1.37
C ASP A 61 4.09 -6.80 -2.86
N LYS A 62 2.83 -7.13 -3.14
CA LYS A 62 2.29 -7.30 -4.49
C LYS A 62 2.09 -5.96 -5.19
N ASP A 63 2.89 -4.94 -4.91
CA ASP A 63 2.62 -3.58 -5.37
C ASP A 63 3.77 -3.05 -6.22
N ASN A 64 3.99 -3.71 -7.37
CA ASN A 64 4.49 -3.06 -8.58
C ASN A 64 3.69 -3.53 -9.81
N ILE A 65 2.39 -3.74 -9.62
CA ILE A 65 1.45 -3.35 -10.67
C ILE A 65 1.52 -1.82 -10.63
N GLU A 66 1.91 -1.17 -11.73
CA GLU A 66 1.48 0.20 -11.98
C GLU A 66 -0.04 0.17 -11.88
N TYR A 67 -0.55 0.39 -10.67
CA TYR A 67 -1.97 0.40 -10.39
C TYR A 67 -2.47 1.73 -10.92
N GLU A 68 -2.56 1.82 -12.26
CA GLU A 68 -3.48 2.71 -12.96
C GLU A 68 -4.92 2.18 -12.76
N ALA A 69 -5.28 1.80 -11.53
CA ALA A 69 -6.67 1.91 -11.19
C ALA A 69 -6.97 3.41 -11.19
N GLU A 70 -8.08 3.77 -11.80
CA GLU A 70 -8.72 5.06 -11.60
C GLU A 70 -9.03 5.18 -10.09
N ILE A 71 -8.03 5.53 -9.27
CA ILE A 71 -8.25 5.80 -7.85
C ILE A 71 -9.16 7.01 -7.88
N LYS A 72 -10.43 6.80 -7.52
CA LYS A 72 -11.39 7.89 -7.35
C LYS A 72 -10.87 8.76 -6.22
N HIS A 73 -10.18 9.83 -6.60
CA HIS A 73 -9.69 10.83 -5.67
C HIS A 73 -10.29 12.17 -6.05
N THR A 74 -10.61 12.96 -5.03
CA THR A 74 -11.09 14.32 -5.22
C THR A 74 -9.90 15.25 -5.07
N ILE A 75 -9.64 16.08 -6.09
CA ILE A 75 -8.65 17.15 -6.02
C ILE A 75 -9.39 18.41 -5.57
N LYS A 76 -9.07 18.91 -4.37
CA LYS A 76 -9.50 20.23 -3.91
C LYS A 76 -8.32 21.21 -3.96
N GLU A 77 -8.54 22.40 -4.51
CA GLU A 77 -7.60 23.51 -4.37
C GLU A 77 -7.95 24.27 -3.09
N GLN A 78 -7.04 24.30 -2.10
CA GLN A 78 -7.18 25.18 -0.94
C GLN A 78 -6.25 26.39 -1.11
N ARG A 79 -6.80 27.59 -0.95
CA ARG A 79 -6.01 28.83 -0.87
C ARG A 79 -5.44 28.94 0.55
N LEU A 80 -4.11 29.02 0.66
CA LEU A 80 -3.42 29.05 1.94
C LEU A 80 -3.58 30.39 2.66
N ASP A 81 -3.63 31.52 1.94
CA ASP A 81 -3.86 32.84 2.52
C ASP A 81 -4.22 33.87 1.42
N PHE A 82 -4.76 35.02 1.82
CA PHE A 82 -5.25 36.09 0.92
C PHE A 82 -4.13 36.82 0.13
N ASP A 83 -2.85 36.57 0.45
CA ASP A 83 -1.69 37.34 -0.03
C ASP A 83 -0.66 36.52 -0.84
N THR A 84 -0.89 35.21 -1.05
CA THR A 84 0.00 34.38 -1.89
C THR A 84 -0.77 33.67 -3.00
N THR A 85 -0.23 33.71 -4.21
CA THR A 85 -0.78 33.03 -5.40
C THR A 85 -0.57 31.50 -5.36
N ASP A 86 0.05 30.97 -4.30
CA ASP A 86 0.43 29.56 -4.18
C ASP A 86 -0.78 28.72 -3.76
N LYS A 87 -1.42 28.07 -4.73
CA LYS A 87 -2.54 27.16 -4.49
C LYS A 87 -1.98 25.85 -3.95
N GLN A 88 -2.34 25.45 -2.74
CA GLN A 88 -1.99 24.12 -2.26
C GLN A 88 -2.99 23.12 -2.82
N GLN A 89 -2.50 22.17 -3.62
CA GLN A 89 -3.29 21.03 -4.05
C GLN A 89 -3.47 20.07 -2.86
N VAL A 90 -4.72 19.81 -2.53
CA VAL A 90 -5.14 18.84 -1.51
C VAL A 90 -5.79 17.67 -2.23
N TRP A 91 -5.27 16.48 -2.00
CA TRP A 91 -5.84 15.25 -2.54
C TRP A 91 -6.57 14.48 -1.45
N GLU A 92 -7.78 14.05 -1.75
CA GLU A 92 -8.64 13.34 -0.79
C GLU A 92 -8.96 11.94 -1.29
N ILE A 93 -8.89 10.97 -0.38
CA ILE A 93 -9.32 9.59 -0.61
C ILE A 93 -10.31 9.18 0.46
N ASP A 94 -11.47 8.68 0.02
CA ASP A 94 -12.42 8.00 0.88
C ASP A 94 -12.12 6.49 0.89
N LEU A 95 -11.81 5.97 2.09
CA LEU A 95 -11.45 4.59 2.30
C LEU A 95 -12.62 3.73 2.80
N HIS A 96 -13.85 4.25 2.87
CA HIS A 96 -15.01 3.40 3.15
C HIS A 96 -15.16 2.33 2.06
N MET A 97 -15.49 1.09 2.45
CA MET A 97 -15.48 -0.04 1.52
C MET A 97 -16.40 0.16 0.31
N HIS A 98 -17.54 0.83 0.51
CA HIS A 98 -18.50 1.16 -0.56
C HIS A 98 -17.93 2.14 -1.62
N GLU A 99 -16.92 2.92 -1.28
CA GLU A 99 -16.22 3.80 -2.23
C GLU A 99 -15.16 3.04 -3.05
N ILE A 100 -14.67 1.92 -2.51
CA ILE A 100 -13.58 1.13 -3.09
C ILE A 100 -14.09 -0.03 -3.95
N VAL A 101 -15.21 -0.66 -3.57
CA VAL A 101 -15.81 -1.79 -4.31
C VAL A 101 -17.33 -1.64 -4.44
N GLU A 102 -17.88 -2.18 -5.53
CA GLU A 102 -19.34 -2.19 -5.76
C GLU A 102 -20.08 -3.20 -4.86
N ASP A 103 -19.43 -4.32 -4.52
CA ASP A 103 -19.98 -5.36 -3.63
C ASP A 103 -18.94 -5.74 -2.57
N ASP A 104 -19.28 -5.46 -1.31
CA ASP A 104 -18.43 -5.71 -0.16
C ASP A 104 -18.79 -6.99 0.63
N SER A 105 -19.84 -7.70 0.20
CA SER A 105 -20.34 -8.92 0.88
C SER A 105 -19.37 -10.09 0.78
N ALA A 106 -18.53 -10.10 -0.27
CA ALA A 106 -17.50 -11.11 -0.49
C ALA A 106 -16.26 -10.96 0.42
N TYR A 107 -16.17 -9.88 1.21
CA TYR A 107 -15.00 -9.58 2.02
C TYR A 107 -15.26 -9.81 3.50
N ASP A 108 -14.40 -10.62 4.14
CA ASP A 108 -14.31 -10.64 5.60
C ASP A 108 -13.68 -9.34 6.14
N GLY A 109 -13.81 -9.08 7.44
CA GLY A 109 -13.30 -7.84 8.06
C GLY A 109 -11.80 -7.61 7.84
N GLY A 110 -10.99 -8.67 7.89
CA GLY A 110 -9.55 -8.58 7.62
C GLY A 110 -9.25 -8.32 6.15
N ALA A 111 -10.02 -8.89 5.23
CA ALA A 111 -9.90 -8.68 3.79
C ALA A 111 -10.30 -7.25 3.40
N LYS A 112 -11.36 -6.69 4.02
CA LYS A 112 -11.75 -5.27 3.87
C LYS A 112 -10.60 -4.36 4.31
N LEU A 113 -10.08 -4.57 5.52
CA LEU A 113 -8.96 -3.77 6.05
C LEU A 113 -7.74 -3.81 5.13
N ARG A 114 -7.32 -5.00 4.69
CA ARG A 114 -6.19 -5.16 3.77
C ARG A 114 -6.40 -4.42 2.44
N LYS A 115 -7.63 -4.46 1.88
CA LYS A 115 -7.97 -3.72 0.66
C LYS A 115 -7.86 -2.21 0.89
N GLN A 116 -8.45 -1.70 1.96
CA GLN A 116 -8.42 -0.26 2.31
C GLN A 116 -6.99 0.26 2.52
N VAL A 117 -6.16 -0.47 3.26
CA VAL A 117 -4.75 -0.10 3.49
C VAL A 117 -3.97 -0.10 2.17
N ARG A 118 -4.20 -1.09 1.29
CA ARG A 118 -3.56 -1.13 -0.03
C ARG A 118 -3.94 0.07 -0.90
N GLU A 119 -5.23 0.43 -0.94
CA GLU A 119 -5.68 1.62 -1.68
C GLU A 119 -5.01 2.89 -1.15
N PHE A 120 -4.93 3.06 0.18
CA PHE A 120 -4.24 4.20 0.77
C PHE A 120 -2.75 4.27 0.36
N LYS A 121 -2.03 3.15 0.42
CA LYS A 121 -0.61 3.09 0.03
C LYS A 121 -0.42 3.46 -1.44
N ALA A 122 -1.25 2.93 -2.33
CA ALA A 122 -1.19 3.25 -3.77
C ALA A 122 -1.46 4.73 -4.01
N PHE A 123 -2.49 5.28 -3.37
CA PHE A 123 -2.83 6.70 -3.44
C PHE A 123 -1.71 7.60 -2.91
N TYR A 124 -1.13 7.27 -1.75
CA TYR A 124 -0.01 8.00 -1.16
C TYR A 124 1.21 8.02 -2.09
N LYS A 125 1.59 6.86 -2.66
CA LYS A 125 2.69 6.78 -3.63
C LYS A 125 2.42 7.67 -4.86
N ASN A 126 1.18 7.69 -5.35
CA ASN A 126 0.79 8.53 -6.48
C ASN A 126 0.85 10.03 -6.14
N ALA A 127 0.36 10.42 -4.96
CA ALA A 127 0.46 11.79 -4.47
C ALA A 127 1.92 12.26 -4.32
N ARG A 128 2.81 11.38 -3.81
CA ARG A 128 4.26 11.64 -3.74
C ARG A 128 4.88 11.85 -5.12
N LYS A 129 4.55 10.98 -6.09
CA LYS A 129 5.02 11.10 -7.49
C LYS A 129 4.60 12.44 -8.12
N ASN A 130 3.41 12.93 -7.78
CA ASN A 130 2.87 14.20 -8.30
C ASN A 130 3.21 15.42 -7.43
N HIS A 131 4.11 15.29 -6.44
CA HIS A 131 4.53 16.38 -5.55
C HIS A 131 3.37 17.08 -4.84
N ILE A 132 2.34 16.33 -4.49
CA ILE A 132 1.18 16.84 -3.77
C ILE A 132 1.59 17.14 -2.33
N ARG A 133 1.27 18.34 -1.84
CA ARG A 133 1.68 18.80 -0.51
C ARG A 133 0.75 18.36 0.61
N LYS A 134 -0.51 18.02 0.31
CA LYS A 134 -1.48 17.65 1.35
C LYS A 134 -2.40 16.52 0.90
N ILE A 135 -2.58 15.54 1.76
CA ILE A 135 -3.50 14.42 1.60
C ILE A 135 -4.51 14.42 2.75
N ILE A 136 -5.78 14.13 2.46
CA ILE A 136 -6.78 13.77 3.46
C ILE A 136 -7.23 12.32 3.23
N ALA A 137 -7.02 11.47 4.23
CA ALA A 137 -7.48 10.08 4.22
C ALA A 137 -8.70 9.92 5.12
N ILE A 138 -9.87 9.70 4.52
CA ILE A 138 -11.15 9.53 5.23
C ILE A 138 -11.32 8.04 5.52
N HIS A 139 -11.21 7.65 6.79
CA HIS A 139 -11.23 6.26 7.25
C HIS A 139 -12.43 5.92 8.17
N GLY A 140 -13.29 6.90 8.45
CA GLY A 140 -14.46 6.73 9.32
C GLY A 140 -14.13 6.73 10.82
N VAL A 141 -15.17 6.61 11.65
CA VAL A 141 -15.11 6.79 13.13
C VAL A 141 -15.14 5.49 13.94
N GLY A 142 -14.94 4.33 13.29
CA GLY A 142 -15.07 3.01 13.93
C GLY A 142 -14.08 2.75 15.07
N GLU A 143 -13.72 1.49 15.29
CA GLU A 143 -12.80 1.09 16.39
C GLU A 143 -11.37 1.63 16.26
N GLY A 144 -11.06 2.36 15.17
CA GLY A 144 -9.74 2.95 14.95
C GLY A 144 -8.72 2.01 14.31
N ILE A 145 -9.11 0.80 13.94
CA ILE A 145 -8.21 -0.20 13.32
C ILE A 145 -7.59 0.35 12.02
N LEU A 146 -8.41 0.83 11.08
CA LEU A 146 -7.90 1.41 9.81
C LEU A 146 -7.06 2.67 10.03
N LYS A 147 -7.45 3.53 10.98
CA LYS A 147 -6.67 4.72 11.38
C LYS A 147 -5.26 4.31 11.84
N ASN A 148 -5.16 3.29 12.68
CA ASN A 148 -3.89 2.81 13.22
C ASN A 148 -3.01 2.18 12.14
N GLU A 149 -3.58 1.41 11.21
CA GLU A 149 -2.83 0.85 10.08
C GLU A 149 -2.27 1.95 9.16
N ILE A 150 -3.08 2.98 8.86
CA ILE A 150 -2.64 4.16 8.08
C ILE A 150 -1.47 4.86 8.77
N ARG A 151 -1.59 5.14 10.07
CA ARG A 151 -0.54 5.83 10.84
C ARG A 151 0.72 4.99 10.97
N THR A 152 0.58 3.69 11.25
CA THR A 152 1.72 2.75 11.27
C THR A 152 2.47 2.78 9.94
N TYR A 153 1.77 2.82 8.80
CA TYR A 153 2.42 2.97 7.50
C TYR A 153 3.10 4.35 7.37
N LEU A 154 2.44 5.45 7.72
CA LEU A 154 3.00 6.79 7.66
C LEU A 154 4.26 6.97 8.53
N ASP A 155 4.32 6.32 9.70
CA ASP A 155 5.50 6.32 10.59
C ASP A 155 6.75 5.71 9.94
N THR A 156 6.57 4.88 8.90
CA THR A 156 7.70 4.31 8.13
C THR A 156 8.19 5.22 7.01
N GLN A 157 7.54 6.37 6.78
CA GLN A 157 7.84 7.28 5.69
C GLN A 157 8.55 8.53 6.21
N GLU A 158 9.41 9.12 5.37
CA GLU A 158 10.15 10.33 5.70
C GLU A 158 9.58 11.58 5.00
N PHE A 159 9.88 12.75 5.55
CA PHE A 159 9.49 14.07 5.01
C PHE A 159 7.97 14.27 4.96
N LEU A 160 7.31 13.94 6.07
CA LEU A 160 5.90 14.21 6.25
C LEU A 160 5.57 14.53 7.71
N GLU A 161 4.41 15.15 7.91
CA GLU A 161 3.73 15.24 9.21
C GLU A 161 2.29 14.76 9.03
N TYR A 162 1.69 14.17 10.07
CA TYR A 162 0.28 13.79 10.02
C TYR A 162 -0.44 14.05 11.34
N TYR A 163 -1.72 14.37 11.25
CA TYR A 163 -2.58 14.70 12.38
C TYR A 163 -4.04 14.40 12.06
N ASP A 164 -4.94 14.51 13.04
CA ASP A 164 -6.37 14.36 12.78
C ASP A 164 -6.89 15.56 11.98
N ALA A 165 -7.58 15.30 10.87
CA ALA A 165 -8.08 16.36 9.99
C ALA A 165 -9.15 17.23 10.67
N ASP A 166 -9.42 18.40 10.10
CA ASP A 166 -10.37 19.36 10.68
C ASP A 166 -11.73 18.72 10.95
N TYR A 167 -12.16 18.81 12.22
CA TYR A 167 -13.38 18.16 12.69
C TYR A 167 -14.65 18.73 12.05
N ARG A 168 -14.66 20.02 11.67
CA ARG A 168 -15.84 20.67 11.09
C ARG A 168 -16.02 20.27 9.63
N GLU A 169 -14.92 20.04 8.91
CA GLU A 169 -14.93 19.67 7.50
C GLU A 169 -15.07 18.15 7.29
N TYR A 170 -14.39 17.31 8.10
CA TYR A 170 -14.33 15.85 7.89
C TYR A 170 -14.89 15.02 9.05
N GLY A 171 -15.40 15.66 10.11
CA GLY A 171 -15.87 14.96 11.30
C GLY A 171 -14.72 14.27 12.07
N LYS A 172 -15.02 13.16 12.76
CA LYS A 172 -14.07 12.43 13.63
C LYS A 172 -13.20 11.39 12.90
N GLY A 173 -13.30 11.31 11.57
CA GLY A 173 -12.94 10.10 10.82
C GLY A 173 -11.91 10.29 9.71
N ALA A 174 -11.01 11.27 9.82
CA ALA A 174 -10.01 11.50 8.79
C ALA A 174 -8.62 11.88 9.36
N THR A 175 -7.59 11.48 8.65
CA THR A 175 -6.19 11.82 8.92
C THR A 175 -5.68 12.75 7.82
N ALA A 176 -5.15 13.91 8.21
CA ALA A 176 -4.44 14.83 7.33
C ALA A 176 -2.95 14.47 7.30
N VAL A 177 -2.36 14.48 6.12
CA VAL A 177 -0.93 14.23 5.90
C VAL A 177 -0.35 15.38 5.09
N GLU A 178 0.65 16.06 5.64
CA GLU A 178 1.38 17.12 4.98
C GLU A 178 2.74 16.59 4.51
N LEU A 179 2.98 16.72 3.21
CA LEU A 179 4.15 16.18 2.53
C LEU A 179 5.16 17.30 2.24
N GLN A 180 6.39 17.06 2.65
CA GLN A 180 7.51 17.97 2.44
C GLN A 180 8.38 17.46 1.29
N TYR A 181 8.75 18.37 0.39
CA TYR A 181 9.68 18.09 -0.72
C TYR A 181 10.78 19.15 -0.69
N LYS A 182 12.00 18.73 -1.00
CA LYS A 182 13.18 19.61 -1.08
C LYS A 182 13.24 20.32 -2.43
#